data_AF-A0A521UGX1-F1
#
_entry.id   AF-A0A521UGX1-F1
#
_cell.length_a   1.000
_cell.length_b   1.000
_cell.length_c   1.000
_cell.angle_alpha   90.00
_cell.angle_beta   90.00
_cell.angle_gamma   90.00
#
_symmetry.space_group_name_H-M   'P 1'
#
loop_
_entity.id
_entity.type
_entity.pdbx_description
1 polymer ?
#
loop_
_entity_poly.entity_id
_entity_poly.type
_entity_poly.pdbx_seq_one_letter_code
_entity_poly.pdbx_strand_id
1 'polypeptide(L)'
;MHRMITQRDASVLRFLSPLTCSPPQCSMCATRRIIVGPALWPAIAEASRETMHSSIKLGRVAGIEIGLHFSWLIIAGLTAWSLSTAYFPYRHGYVHPTTSWLLGIISALLLFAAVLIHELSHSLVAQTRGLRVRSITLFIFGGVATIGGEPQRPQSELLIAIAGPVASLALAAISLGVSMLFDGVSWTVVVVAEYLAMMNLTLAVFNMIPGFPLDGGRVLRSVIWQISGDVRWATKVAATVGTLVAYLFVAYGIWEIVAGNLLNGLWATAIGWFLSNAAQSSLPRAVGRPGPTGVRVAEAMQVQPIAASEDTLLDELIEEYFLRHNQASLPIVRDGVLTGMVTLRDVRQARRADWPTTTVRTVMTPREELHTVNPWDDLSTTLELFAREDLDRLPVLEGAFLVGMLSRSDVVRLLHPHGKPVVAGPRRSWRWPSGG
;
A
#
# COMPACT_ATOMS: atom_id res chain seq x y z
N MET A 1 30.11 -14.59 -28.46
CA MET A 1 29.89 -13.62 -27.36
C MET A 1 29.27 -14.38 -26.19
N HIS A 2 30.00 -15.17 -25.39
CA HIS A 2 31.08 -14.81 -24.47
C HIS A 2 30.69 -13.75 -23.42
N ARG A 3 30.46 -14.25 -22.20
CA ARG A 3 30.70 -13.66 -20.86
C ARG A 3 29.97 -12.36 -20.50
N MET A 4 29.02 -12.45 -19.56
CA MET A 4 29.21 -12.05 -18.14
C MET A 4 27.87 -12.05 -17.40
N ILE A 5 27.55 -13.17 -16.73
CA ILE A 5 26.67 -13.18 -15.56
C ILE A 5 27.62 -13.05 -14.38
N THR A 6 27.63 -11.88 -13.74
CA THR A 6 28.43 -11.63 -12.53
C THR A 6 27.77 -12.29 -11.33
N GLN A 7 28.61 -13.00 -10.58
CA GLN A 7 28.31 -13.70 -9.32
C GLN A 7 27.67 -12.75 -8.30
N ARG A 8 26.37 -12.92 -8.01
CA ARG A 8 25.81 -12.55 -6.69
C ARG A 8 24.58 -13.34 -6.23
N ASP A 9 24.12 -14.34 -6.98
CA ASP A 9 22.96 -15.18 -6.63
C ASP A 9 23.32 -16.67 -6.53
N ALA A 10 24.29 -17.01 -5.68
CA ALA A 10 24.73 -18.40 -5.47
C ALA A 10 24.40 -18.96 -4.07
N SER A 11 23.30 -18.49 -3.45
CA SER A 11 22.87 -18.95 -2.12
C SER A 11 21.52 -19.68 -2.11
N VAL A 12 20.79 -19.73 -3.24
CA VAL A 12 19.40 -20.26 -3.27
C VAL A 12 19.29 -21.68 -3.86
N LEU A 13 20.38 -22.27 -4.36
CA LEU A 13 20.36 -23.58 -5.04
C LEU A 13 21.07 -24.70 -4.26
N ARG A 14 20.80 -24.82 -2.96
CA ARG A 14 21.17 -26.01 -2.16
C ARG A 14 19.94 -26.69 -1.55
N PHE A 15 19.03 -27.19 -2.38
CA PHE A 15 18.02 -28.16 -1.92
C PHE A 15 17.46 -29.03 -3.06
N LEU A 16 18.32 -29.52 -3.95
CA LEU A 16 17.95 -30.62 -4.86
C LEU A 16 19.15 -31.55 -5.04
N SER A 17 19.33 -32.47 -4.08
CA SER A 17 20.11 -33.69 -4.34
C SER A 17 19.20 -34.68 -5.08
N PRO A 18 19.60 -35.22 -6.24
CA PRO A 18 18.81 -36.23 -6.93
C PRO A 18 18.98 -37.59 -6.23
N LEU A 19 17.87 -38.13 -5.71
CA LEU A 19 17.78 -39.55 -5.38
C LEU A 19 17.92 -40.34 -6.69
N THR A 20 18.97 -41.14 -6.77
CA THR A 20 19.22 -42.11 -7.83
C THR A 20 18.26 -43.29 -7.67
N CYS A 21 17.44 -43.55 -8.70
CA CYS A 21 16.72 -44.82 -8.86
C CYS A 21 17.10 -45.43 -10.21
N SER A 22 17.71 -46.62 -10.18
CA SER A 22 17.90 -47.49 -11.36
C SER A 22 16.64 -48.37 -11.57
N PRO A 23 16.20 -48.58 -12.83
CA PRO A 23 15.12 -49.52 -13.20
C PRO A 23 15.65 -50.97 -13.30
N PRO A 24 14.81 -52.03 -13.18
CA PRO A 24 13.50 -52.14 -13.84
C PRO A 24 12.37 -52.62 -12.93
N GLN A 25 11.42 -51.74 -12.62
CA GLN A 25 10.02 -52.10 -12.38
C GLN A 25 9.18 -50.83 -12.49
N CYS A 26 8.65 -50.63 -13.69
CA CYS A 26 7.73 -49.56 -14.04
C CYS A 26 6.31 -50.09 -13.81
N SER A 27 5.58 -49.55 -12.84
CA SER A 27 4.11 -49.43 -12.90
C SER A 27 3.60 -48.53 -11.77
N MET A 28 3.59 -47.21 -12.03
CA MET A 28 2.68 -46.20 -11.50
C MET A 28 3.31 -44.82 -11.69
N CYS A 29 3.44 -44.39 -12.94
CA CYS A 29 3.69 -42.99 -13.25
C CYS A 29 2.35 -42.24 -13.14
N ALA A 30 1.92 -41.97 -11.91
CA ALA A 30 0.83 -41.05 -11.67
C ALA A 30 1.33 -39.64 -12.01
N THR A 31 0.78 -39.06 -13.08
CA THR A 31 0.97 -37.66 -13.45
C THR A 31 0.59 -36.78 -12.26
N ARG A 32 1.58 -36.32 -11.48
CA ARG A 32 1.36 -35.24 -10.51
C ARG A 32 1.08 -33.97 -11.31
N ARG A 33 -0.21 -33.70 -11.57
CA ARG A 33 -0.69 -32.34 -11.80
C ARG A 33 -0.12 -31.49 -10.67
N ILE A 34 0.65 -30.47 -11.03
CA ILE A 34 0.93 -29.37 -10.11
C ILE A 34 -0.41 -28.64 -9.93
N ILE A 35 -1.19 -29.13 -8.97
CA ILE A 35 -2.35 -28.40 -8.46
C ILE A 35 -1.74 -27.29 -7.63
N VAL A 36 -1.72 -26.08 -8.20
CA VAL A 36 -1.41 -24.85 -7.45
C VAL A 36 -2.51 -24.72 -6.40
N GLY A 37 -2.24 -25.21 -5.19
CA GLY A 37 -3.18 -25.16 -4.09
C GLY A 37 -3.42 -23.71 -3.64
N PRO A 38 -4.57 -23.43 -3.01
CA PRO A 38 -4.94 -22.09 -2.51
C PRO A 38 -3.98 -21.52 -1.45
N ALA A 39 -2.98 -22.30 -1.01
CA ALA A 39 -1.93 -21.90 -0.06
C ALA A 39 -0.83 -21.01 -0.66
N LEU A 40 -0.70 -20.91 -2.00
CA LEU A 40 0.23 -19.98 -2.67
C LEU A 40 -0.40 -18.61 -2.97
N TRP A 41 -1.74 -18.51 -2.91
CA TRP A 41 -2.46 -17.25 -3.14
C TRP A 41 -2.09 -16.15 -2.13
N PRO A 42 -1.91 -16.42 -0.82
CA PRO A 42 -1.49 -15.40 0.13
C PRO A 42 -0.08 -14.88 -0.16
N ALA A 43 0.86 -15.73 -0.61
CA ALA A 43 2.23 -15.33 -0.92
C ALA A 43 2.32 -14.49 -2.21
N ILE A 44 1.50 -14.81 -3.22
CA ILE A 44 1.36 -13.98 -4.44
C ILE A 44 0.61 -12.66 -4.12
N ALA A 45 -0.37 -12.70 -3.23
CA ALA A 45 -1.10 -11.51 -2.76
C ALA A 45 -0.22 -10.60 -1.89
N GLU A 46 0.66 -11.14 -1.05
CA GLU A 46 1.64 -10.39 -0.26
C GLU A 46 2.70 -9.77 -1.17
N ALA A 47 3.21 -10.52 -2.16
CA ALA A 47 4.13 -10.00 -3.17
C ALA A 47 3.50 -8.89 -4.03
N SER A 48 2.18 -8.92 -4.26
CA SER A 48 1.48 -7.85 -4.99
C SER A 48 1.34 -6.55 -4.17
N ARG A 49 1.42 -6.59 -2.83
CA ARG A 49 1.37 -5.39 -1.98
C ARG A 49 2.64 -4.52 -2.08
N GLU A 50 3.76 -5.09 -2.52
CA GLU A 50 5.02 -4.37 -2.76
C GLU A 50 5.06 -3.60 -4.10
N THR A 51 4.05 -3.70 -4.97
CA THR A 51 4.24 -3.37 -6.41
C THR A 51 3.76 -2.00 -6.88
N MET A 52 3.19 -1.14 -6.03
CA MET A 52 2.79 0.23 -6.43
C MET A 52 3.86 1.30 -6.12
N HIS A 53 5.12 0.90 -6.01
CA HIS A 53 6.22 1.87 -5.98
C HIS A 53 6.45 2.44 -7.38
N SER A 54 6.64 3.75 -7.47
CA SER A 54 7.01 4.42 -8.71
C SER A 54 8.25 3.76 -9.30
N SER A 55 8.12 3.16 -10.49
CA SER A 55 9.24 2.58 -11.22
C SER A 55 10.22 3.66 -11.68
N ILE A 56 9.71 4.87 -11.96
CA ILE A 56 10.46 6.04 -12.42
C ILE A 56 10.05 7.24 -11.58
N LYS A 57 11.01 7.96 -10.99
CA LYS A 57 10.76 9.21 -10.27
C LYS A 57 10.96 10.39 -11.22
N LEU A 58 9.95 11.25 -11.35
CA LEU A 58 9.99 12.43 -12.23
C LEU A 58 10.50 13.68 -11.51
N GLY A 59 10.15 13.85 -10.24
CA GLY A 59 10.55 15.04 -9.47
C GLY A 59 9.65 15.30 -8.26
N ARG A 60 9.68 16.53 -7.75
CA ARG A 60 8.82 16.98 -6.64
C ARG A 60 8.10 18.28 -6.99
N VAL A 61 6.81 18.35 -6.67
CA VAL A 61 5.98 19.57 -6.81
C VAL A 61 5.23 19.78 -5.50
N ALA A 62 5.29 20.99 -4.92
CA ALA A 62 4.66 21.31 -3.63
C ALA A 62 4.99 20.31 -2.49
N GLY A 63 6.23 19.77 -2.49
CA GLY A 63 6.67 18.76 -1.52
C GLY A 63 6.17 17.33 -1.80
N ILE A 64 5.40 17.12 -2.86
CA ILE A 64 4.85 15.81 -3.26
C ILE A 64 5.77 15.16 -4.29
N GLU A 65 6.16 13.90 -4.06
CA GLU A 65 6.97 13.13 -5.01
C GLU A 65 6.12 12.64 -6.18
N ILE A 66 6.48 12.99 -7.41
CA ILE A 66 5.78 12.56 -8.63
C ILE A 66 6.54 11.39 -9.25
N GLY A 67 5.84 10.29 -9.50
CA GLY A 67 6.39 9.10 -10.11
C GLY A 67 5.50 8.48 -11.19
N LEU A 68 6.10 7.61 -11.99
CA LEU A 68 5.43 6.79 -13.01
C LEU A 68 5.63 5.32 -12.70
N HIS A 69 4.56 4.55 -12.78
CA HIS A 69 4.63 3.09 -12.82
C HIS A 69 4.89 2.62 -14.26
N PHE A 70 5.58 1.49 -14.46
CA PHE A 70 5.89 0.96 -15.80
C PHE A 70 4.65 0.82 -16.71
N SER A 71 3.49 0.45 -16.15
CA SER A 71 2.23 0.35 -16.89
C SER A 71 1.79 1.68 -17.54
N TRP A 72 2.29 2.82 -17.05
CA TRP A 72 2.05 4.13 -17.64
C TRP A 72 2.61 4.22 -19.07
N LEU A 73 3.81 3.69 -19.31
CA LEU A 73 4.42 3.70 -20.66
C LEU A 73 3.58 2.92 -21.67
N ILE A 74 2.98 1.82 -21.22
CA ILE A 74 2.09 0.99 -22.04
C ILE A 74 0.85 1.78 -22.44
N ILE A 75 0.14 2.38 -21.48
CA ILE A 75 -1.08 3.13 -21.79
C ILE A 75 -0.79 4.42 -22.56
N ALA A 76 0.34 5.08 -22.31
CA ALA A 76 0.76 6.25 -23.07
C ALA A 76 1.04 5.90 -24.54
N GLY A 77 1.74 4.78 -24.78
CA GLY A 77 1.96 4.25 -26.12
C GLY A 77 0.66 3.85 -26.82
N LEU A 78 -0.24 3.15 -26.14
CA LEU A 78 -1.56 2.76 -26.68
C LEU A 78 -2.43 3.99 -27.00
N THR A 79 -2.43 5.00 -26.12
CA THR A 79 -3.18 6.25 -26.34
C THR A 79 -2.62 7.00 -27.53
N ALA A 80 -1.30 7.18 -27.60
CA ALA A 80 -0.65 7.84 -28.72
C ALA A 80 -0.92 7.10 -30.04
N TRP A 81 -0.83 5.77 -30.05
CA TRP A 81 -1.14 4.94 -31.21
C TRP A 81 -2.61 5.08 -31.64
N SER A 82 -3.57 4.97 -30.71
CA SER A 82 -4.99 5.11 -30.98
C SER A 82 -5.33 6.48 -31.56
N LEU A 83 -4.77 7.55 -30.99
CA LEU A 83 -4.98 8.91 -31.49
C LEU A 83 -4.39 9.11 -32.89
N SER A 84 -3.18 8.59 -33.12
CA SER A 84 -2.46 8.75 -34.39
C SER A 84 -3.08 7.94 -35.53
N THR A 85 -3.63 6.75 -35.24
CA THR A 85 -4.09 5.82 -36.27
C THR A 85 -5.60 5.85 -36.49
N ALA A 86 -6.38 6.23 -35.48
CA ALA A 86 -7.84 6.26 -35.56
C ALA A 86 -8.41 7.68 -35.42
N TYR A 87 -8.12 8.38 -34.32
CA TYR A 87 -8.83 9.61 -33.98
C TYR A 87 -8.57 10.78 -34.96
N PHE A 88 -7.30 11.16 -35.20
CA PHE A 88 -7.00 12.28 -36.10
C PHE A 88 -7.39 12.01 -37.55
N PRO A 89 -7.11 10.82 -38.13
CA PRO A 89 -7.58 10.50 -39.46
C PRO A 89 -9.11 10.49 -39.58
N TYR A 90 -9.83 10.05 -38.54
CA TYR A 90 -11.29 10.10 -38.53
C TYR A 90 -11.82 11.54 -38.52
N ARG A 91 -11.20 12.44 -37.75
CA ARG A 91 -11.72 13.79 -37.54
C ARG A 91 -11.44 14.76 -38.68
N HIS A 92 -10.27 14.64 -39.33
CA HIS A 92 -9.82 15.57 -40.38
C HIS A 92 -9.63 14.90 -41.76
N GLY A 93 -9.83 13.58 -41.86
CA GLY A 93 -9.60 12.83 -43.09
C GLY A 93 -8.12 12.48 -43.28
N TYR A 94 -7.56 12.71 -44.47
CA TYR A 94 -6.15 12.38 -44.71
C TYR A 94 -5.23 13.33 -43.94
N VAL A 95 -4.47 12.77 -42.99
CA VAL A 95 -3.39 13.44 -42.27
C VAL A 95 -2.10 12.70 -42.58
N HIS A 96 -1.03 13.44 -42.91
CA HIS A 96 0.26 12.83 -43.17
C HIS A 96 0.72 12.01 -41.95
N PRO A 97 1.24 10.77 -42.12
CA PRO A 97 1.54 9.88 -41.00
C PRO A 97 2.41 10.50 -39.92
N THR A 98 3.44 11.27 -40.29
CA THR A 98 4.33 11.92 -39.32
C THR A 98 3.59 12.96 -38.48
N THR A 99 2.73 13.77 -39.08
CA THR A 99 1.91 14.76 -38.37
C THR A 99 0.94 14.06 -37.43
N SER A 100 0.29 12.98 -37.87
CA SER A 100 -0.64 12.24 -37.03
C SER A 100 0.05 11.65 -35.78
N TRP A 101 1.24 11.07 -35.96
CA TRP A 101 2.05 10.56 -34.84
C TRP A 101 2.52 11.65 -33.88
N LEU A 102 2.96 12.80 -34.40
CA LEU A 102 3.33 13.94 -33.57
C LEU A 102 2.15 14.44 -32.73
N LEU A 103 0.98 14.62 -33.36
CA LEU A 103 -0.24 15.06 -32.66
C LEU A 103 -0.70 14.02 -31.63
N GLY A 104 -0.60 12.72 -31.94
CA GLY A 104 -0.94 11.63 -31.02
C GLY A 104 -0.07 11.59 -29.79
N ILE A 105 1.25 11.71 -29.95
CA ILE A 105 2.20 11.76 -28.84
C ILE A 105 1.96 13.01 -27.99
N ILE A 106 1.85 14.18 -28.61
CA ILE A 106 1.61 15.44 -27.90
C ILE A 106 0.30 15.38 -27.11
N SER A 107 -0.79 14.91 -27.73
CA SER A 107 -2.10 14.82 -27.10
C SER A 107 -2.11 13.81 -25.95
N ALA A 108 -1.43 12.66 -26.11
CA ALA A 108 -1.29 11.69 -25.03
C ALA A 108 -0.54 12.30 -23.84
N LEU A 109 0.58 12.97 -24.07
CA LEU A 109 1.35 13.64 -23.01
C LEU A 109 0.54 14.73 -22.30
N LEU A 110 -0.19 15.55 -23.06
CA LEU A 110 -1.08 16.58 -22.50
C LEU A 110 -2.24 15.98 -21.70
N LEU A 111 -2.79 14.85 -22.14
CA LEU A 111 -3.82 14.13 -21.39
C LEU A 111 -3.29 13.63 -20.04
N PHE A 112 -2.10 13.03 -19.99
CA PHE A 112 -1.51 12.61 -18.72
C PHE A 112 -1.10 13.78 -17.84
N ALA A 113 -0.67 14.90 -18.42
CA ALA A 113 -0.47 16.13 -17.67
C ALA A 113 -1.78 16.63 -17.06
N ALA A 114 -2.91 16.54 -17.77
CA ALA A 114 -4.23 16.89 -17.24
C ALA A 114 -4.67 15.96 -16.10
N VAL A 115 -4.45 14.65 -16.23
CA VAL A 115 -4.67 13.67 -15.13
C VAL A 115 -3.79 14.00 -13.93
N LEU A 116 -2.52 14.34 -14.14
CA LEU A 116 -1.63 14.75 -13.05
C LEU A 116 -2.13 16.02 -12.35
N ILE A 117 -2.60 17.02 -13.12
CA ILE A 117 -3.17 18.24 -12.55
C ILE A 117 -4.42 17.91 -11.72
N HIS A 118 -5.29 17.03 -12.19
CA HIS A 118 -6.46 16.55 -11.45
C HIS A 118 -6.07 15.96 -10.08
N GLU A 119 -5.12 15.03 -10.06
CA GLU A 119 -4.61 14.41 -8.81
C GLU A 119 -3.88 15.41 -7.90
N LEU A 120 -3.13 16.32 -8.52
CA LEU A 120 -2.42 17.37 -7.80
C LEU A 120 -3.41 18.32 -7.12
N SER A 121 -4.54 18.65 -7.76
CA SER A 121 -5.58 19.49 -7.16
C SER A 121 -6.18 18.87 -5.89
N HIS A 122 -6.49 17.57 -5.88
CA HIS A 122 -6.87 16.87 -4.65
C HIS A 122 -5.81 16.97 -3.57
N SER A 123 -4.56 16.73 -3.96
CA SER A 123 -3.42 16.69 -3.05
C SER A 123 -3.11 18.04 -2.42
N LEU A 124 -3.15 19.12 -3.22
CA LEU A 124 -2.95 20.49 -2.74
C LEU A 124 -4.05 20.89 -1.75
N VAL A 125 -5.32 20.61 -2.07
CA VAL A 125 -6.41 20.89 -1.13
C VAL A 125 -6.27 20.04 0.13
N ALA A 126 -5.85 18.78 0.04
CA ALA A 126 -5.60 17.94 1.20
C ALA A 126 -4.49 18.50 2.11
N GLN A 127 -3.41 19.04 1.55
CA GLN A 127 -2.35 19.72 2.32
C GLN A 127 -2.88 20.94 3.08
N THR A 128 -3.75 21.76 2.47
CA THR A 128 -4.39 22.89 3.18
C THR A 128 -5.29 22.46 4.34
N ARG A 129 -5.70 21.18 4.36
CA ARG A 129 -6.49 20.57 5.44
C ARG A 129 -5.66 19.83 6.47
N GLY A 130 -4.32 19.96 6.42
CA GLY A 130 -3.40 19.36 7.38
C GLY A 130 -3.08 17.89 7.12
N LEU A 131 -3.49 17.33 5.97
CA LEU A 131 -3.15 15.96 5.59
C LEU A 131 -1.77 15.92 4.91
N ARG A 132 -0.96 14.93 5.29
CA ARG A 132 0.39 14.77 4.72
C ARG A 132 0.32 13.97 3.43
N VAL A 133 0.59 14.59 2.29
CA VAL A 133 0.65 13.90 0.99
C VAL A 133 2.11 13.53 0.69
N ARG A 134 2.39 12.24 0.47
CA ARG A 134 3.76 11.73 0.28
C ARG A 134 4.16 11.68 -1.20
N SER A 135 3.31 11.10 -2.04
CA SER A 135 3.61 10.88 -3.46
C SER A 135 2.35 10.78 -4.32
N ILE A 136 2.50 11.05 -5.62
CA ILE A 136 1.52 10.78 -6.67
C ILE A 136 2.19 9.87 -7.70
N THR A 137 1.59 8.72 -7.97
CA THR A 137 2.10 7.77 -8.98
C THR A 137 1.09 7.60 -10.10
N LEU A 138 1.48 7.89 -11.33
CA LEU A 138 0.65 7.64 -12.53
C LEU A 138 0.83 6.20 -13.02
N PHE A 139 -0.29 5.57 -13.42
CA PHE A 139 -0.37 4.19 -13.88
C PHE A 139 -1.49 4.04 -14.92
N ILE A 140 -1.80 2.80 -15.32
CA ILE A 140 -2.72 2.52 -16.43
C ILE A 140 -4.16 3.03 -16.21
N PHE A 141 -4.64 3.06 -14.96
CA PHE A 141 -6.00 3.50 -14.65
C PHE A 141 -6.09 4.94 -14.14
N GLY A 142 -5.01 5.74 -14.22
CA GLY A 142 -5.00 7.14 -13.76
C GLY A 142 -3.81 7.45 -12.86
N GLY A 143 -4.03 8.21 -11.79
CA GLY A 143 -3.04 8.45 -10.74
C GLY A 143 -3.53 7.98 -9.38
N VAL A 144 -2.59 7.61 -8.50
CA VAL A 144 -2.89 7.37 -7.08
C VAL A 144 -2.03 8.30 -6.24
N ALA A 145 -2.69 9.09 -5.40
CA ALA A 145 -2.04 9.89 -4.37
C ALA A 145 -1.95 9.11 -3.05
N THR A 146 -0.75 9.05 -2.45
CA THR A 146 -0.56 8.50 -1.11
C THR A 146 -0.75 9.61 -0.07
N ILE A 147 -1.94 9.64 0.52
CA ILE A 147 -2.35 10.64 1.52
C ILE A 147 -2.32 9.99 2.92
N GLY A 148 -1.63 10.63 3.85
CA GLY A 148 -1.53 10.21 5.24
C GLY A 148 -2.70 10.70 6.08
N GLY A 149 -3.39 9.76 6.73
CA GLY A 149 -4.55 10.02 7.59
C GLY A 149 -5.86 10.18 6.81
N GLU A 150 -6.97 10.24 7.54
CA GLU A 150 -8.31 10.49 7.00
C GLU A 150 -8.82 11.89 7.37
N PRO A 151 -9.66 12.53 6.53
CA PRO A 151 -10.31 13.79 6.88
C PRO A 151 -11.14 13.65 8.16
N GLN A 152 -10.92 14.57 9.12
CA GLN A 152 -11.63 14.59 10.40
C GLN A 152 -13.01 15.25 10.35
N ARG A 153 -13.33 15.93 9.24
CA ARG A 153 -14.60 16.64 9.05
C ARG A 153 -15.16 16.37 7.64
N PRO A 154 -16.48 16.22 7.48
CA PRO A 154 -17.12 15.98 6.17
C PRO A 154 -16.84 17.11 5.17
N GLN A 155 -16.84 18.36 5.63
CA GLN A 155 -16.52 19.52 4.78
C GLN A 155 -15.11 19.45 4.19
N SER A 156 -14.12 18.98 4.96
CA SER A 156 -12.76 18.81 4.46
C SER A 156 -12.70 17.72 3.40
N GLU A 157 -13.43 16.62 3.60
CA GLU A 157 -13.53 15.58 2.57
C GLU A 157 -14.20 16.08 1.29
N LEU A 158 -15.33 16.78 1.41
CA LEU A 158 -16.06 17.33 0.27
C LEU A 158 -15.15 18.23 -0.59
N LEU A 159 -14.45 19.16 0.07
CA LEU A 159 -13.57 20.10 -0.63
C LEU A 159 -12.38 19.42 -1.29
N ILE A 160 -11.81 18.38 -0.65
CA ILE A 160 -10.77 17.58 -1.28
C ILE A 160 -11.37 16.84 -2.49
N ALA A 161 -12.53 16.20 -2.36
CA ALA A 161 -13.13 15.37 -3.41
C ALA A 161 -13.57 16.18 -4.65
N ILE A 162 -14.02 17.43 -4.49
CA ILE A 162 -14.41 18.25 -5.65
C ILE A 162 -13.22 18.93 -6.34
N ALA A 163 -12.04 18.96 -5.70
CA ALA A 163 -10.88 19.72 -6.20
C ALA A 163 -10.41 19.27 -7.59
N GLY A 164 -10.25 17.96 -7.81
CA GLY A 164 -9.89 17.39 -9.10
C GLY A 164 -10.95 17.64 -10.19
N PRO A 165 -12.24 17.30 -9.96
CA PRO A 165 -13.32 17.61 -10.90
C PRO A 165 -13.39 19.09 -11.30
N VAL A 166 -13.24 20.01 -10.36
CA VAL A 166 -13.21 21.45 -10.64
C VAL A 166 -11.99 21.82 -11.51
N ALA A 167 -10.82 21.27 -11.22
CA ALA A 167 -9.62 21.50 -12.02
C ALA A 167 -9.77 20.94 -13.44
N SER A 168 -10.35 19.75 -13.60
CA SER A 168 -10.66 19.17 -14.90
C SER A 168 -11.68 20.01 -15.67
N LEU A 169 -12.76 20.48 -15.04
CA LEU A 169 -13.71 21.39 -15.70
C LEU A 169 -13.05 22.71 -16.13
N ALA A 170 -12.15 23.27 -15.32
CA ALA A 170 -11.39 24.45 -15.68
C ALA A 170 -10.48 24.18 -16.89
N LEU A 171 -9.75 23.07 -16.91
CA LEU A 171 -8.94 22.66 -18.06
C LEU A 171 -9.79 22.40 -19.31
N ALA A 172 -11.00 21.85 -19.16
CA ALA A 172 -11.92 21.66 -20.26
C ALA A 172 -12.35 23.01 -20.87
N ALA A 173 -12.74 23.97 -20.03
CA ALA A 173 -13.12 25.31 -20.46
C ALA A 173 -11.96 26.08 -21.12
N ILE A 174 -10.75 25.99 -20.55
CA ILE A 174 -9.54 26.60 -21.13
C ILE A 174 -9.25 25.99 -22.50
N SER A 175 -9.29 24.66 -22.61
CA SER A 175 -9.04 23.96 -23.87
C SER A 175 -10.09 24.30 -24.93
N LEU A 176 -11.36 24.43 -24.54
CA LEU A 176 -12.41 24.90 -25.45
C LEU A 176 -12.16 26.34 -25.92
N GLY A 177 -11.75 27.24 -25.00
CA GLY A 177 -11.38 28.62 -25.36
C GLY A 177 -10.19 28.68 -26.32
N VAL A 178 -9.19 27.82 -26.14
CA VAL A 178 -8.06 27.67 -27.09
C VAL A 178 -8.55 27.18 -28.44
N SER A 179 -9.45 26.19 -28.48
CA SER A 179 -10.05 25.73 -29.74
C SER A 179 -10.74 26.89 -30.49
N MET A 180 -11.57 27.66 -29.80
CA MET A 180 -12.26 28.82 -30.39
C MET A 180 -11.30 29.92 -30.88
N LEU A 181 -10.22 30.19 -30.15
CA LEU A 181 -9.25 31.23 -30.52
C LEU A 181 -8.44 30.86 -31.78
N PHE A 182 -8.23 29.56 -32.02
CA PHE A 182 -7.45 29.06 -33.15
C PHE A 182 -8.32 28.53 -34.30
N ASP A 183 -9.65 28.69 -34.21
CA ASP A 183 -10.56 28.35 -35.29
C ASP A 183 -10.23 29.16 -36.55
N GLY A 184 -10.20 28.49 -37.70
CA GLY A 184 -9.72 29.06 -38.97
C GLY A 184 -8.22 29.41 -39.04
N VAL A 185 -7.48 29.37 -37.94
CA VAL A 185 -6.02 29.67 -37.90
C VAL A 185 -5.19 28.39 -38.00
N SER A 186 -5.50 27.38 -37.18
CA SER A 186 -4.71 26.15 -37.13
C SER A 186 -5.58 24.95 -36.74
N TRP A 187 -5.93 24.12 -37.73
CA TRP A 187 -6.72 22.92 -37.49
C TRP A 187 -6.06 21.95 -36.51
N THR A 188 -4.72 21.91 -36.45
CA THR A 188 -3.97 21.01 -35.56
C THR A 188 -4.12 21.43 -34.09
N VAL A 189 -4.11 22.74 -33.80
CA VAL A 189 -4.35 23.26 -32.45
C VAL A 189 -5.80 23.01 -32.05
N VAL A 190 -6.75 23.31 -32.95
CA VAL A 190 -8.19 23.13 -32.72
C VAL A 190 -8.48 21.67 -32.35
N VAL A 191 -8.03 20.69 -33.13
CA VAL A 191 -8.36 19.28 -32.89
C VAL A 191 -7.75 18.72 -31.60
N VAL A 192 -6.54 19.17 -31.22
CA VAL A 192 -5.90 18.78 -29.95
C VAL A 192 -6.64 19.42 -28.78
N ALA A 193 -7.00 20.70 -28.89
CA ALA A 193 -7.71 21.44 -27.86
C ALA A 193 -9.14 20.91 -27.65
N GLU A 194 -9.86 20.57 -28.72
CA GLU A 194 -11.16 19.88 -28.65
C GLU A 194 -11.05 18.53 -27.96
N TYR A 195 -10.03 17.73 -28.30
CA TYR A 195 -9.79 16.45 -27.65
C TYR A 195 -9.53 16.62 -26.14
N LEU A 196 -8.66 17.57 -25.76
CA LEU A 196 -8.38 17.84 -24.35
C LEU A 196 -9.61 18.38 -23.60
N ALA A 197 -10.42 19.22 -24.25
CA ALA A 197 -11.67 19.71 -23.69
C ALA A 197 -12.62 18.54 -23.40
N MET A 198 -12.84 17.68 -24.38
CA MET A 198 -13.71 16.50 -24.28
C MET A 198 -13.22 15.53 -23.20
N MET A 199 -11.91 15.23 -23.18
CA MET A 199 -11.35 14.27 -22.21
C MET A 199 -11.38 14.80 -20.78
N ASN A 200 -11.09 16.09 -20.57
CA ASN A 200 -11.19 16.69 -19.23
C ASN A 200 -12.64 16.78 -18.74
N LEU A 201 -13.59 17.09 -19.63
CA LEU A 201 -15.01 17.05 -19.30
C LEU A 201 -15.44 15.61 -18.94
N THR A 202 -15.02 14.63 -19.75
CA THR A 202 -15.29 13.21 -19.49
C THR A 202 -14.69 12.77 -18.15
N LEU A 203 -13.44 13.16 -17.86
CA LEU A 203 -12.77 12.86 -16.60
C LEU A 203 -13.53 13.46 -15.41
N ALA A 204 -14.00 14.70 -15.50
CA ALA A 204 -14.77 15.35 -14.45
C ALA A 204 -16.14 14.68 -14.23
N VAL A 205 -16.88 14.42 -15.31
CA VAL A 205 -18.20 13.79 -15.25
C VAL A 205 -18.11 12.36 -14.74
N PHE A 206 -17.17 11.58 -15.27
CA PHE A 206 -16.96 10.19 -14.86
C PHE A 206 -16.55 10.13 -13.38
N ASN A 207 -15.61 10.96 -12.93
CA ASN A 207 -15.23 10.98 -11.52
C ASN A 207 -16.34 11.51 -10.61
N MET A 208 -17.34 12.24 -11.11
CA MET A 208 -18.50 12.66 -10.32
C MET A 208 -19.65 11.65 -10.29
N ILE A 209 -19.52 10.49 -10.94
CA ILE A 209 -20.49 9.40 -10.77
C ILE A 209 -20.53 9.00 -9.28
N PRO A 210 -21.72 8.92 -8.66
CA PRO A 210 -21.84 8.60 -7.25
C PRO A 210 -21.39 7.16 -7.00
N GLY A 211 -20.46 6.98 -6.06
CA GLY A 211 -20.00 5.69 -5.60
C GLY A 211 -18.48 5.52 -5.63
N PHE A 212 -17.94 4.74 -4.69
CA PHE A 212 -16.50 4.42 -4.70
C PHE A 212 -16.11 3.57 -5.92
N PRO A 213 -14.86 3.66 -6.41
CA PRO A 213 -13.72 4.44 -5.90
C PRO A 213 -13.66 5.91 -6.39
N LEU A 214 -14.65 6.35 -7.16
CA LEU A 214 -14.64 7.65 -7.84
C LEU A 214 -14.79 8.80 -6.83
N ASP A 215 -14.40 10.01 -7.22
CA ASP A 215 -14.54 11.21 -6.37
C ASP A 215 -15.99 11.46 -5.96
N GLY A 216 -16.95 11.13 -6.82
CA GLY A 216 -18.38 11.26 -6.58
C GLY A 216 -18.84 10.35 -5.45
N GLY A 217 -18.15 9.23 -5.23
CA GLY A 217 -18.29 8.40 -4.03
C GLY A 217 -17.89 9.14 -2.76
N ARG A 218 -16.78 9.89 -2.80
CA ARG A 218 -16.31 10.69 -1.64
C ARG A 218 -17.17 11.91 -1.41
N VAL A 219 -17.66 12.55 -2.47
CA VAL A 219 -18.68 13.62 -2.39
C VAL A 219 -19.95 13.07 -1.72
N LEU A 220 -20.51 11.97 -2.24
CA LEU A 220 -21.68 11.32 -1.67
C LEU A 220 -21.45 10.94 -0.20
N ARG A 221 -20.31 10.32 0.11
CA ARG A 221 -19.93 9.94 1.47
C ARG A 221 -19.89 11.16 2.39
N SER A 222 -19.28 12.25 1.97
CA SER A 222 -19.17 13.47 2.78
C SER A 222 -20.54 14.09 3.09
N VAL A 223 -21.47 14.09 2.13
CA VAL A 223 -22.85 14.57 2.32
C VAL A 223 -23.62 13.68 3.28
N ILE A 224 -23.56 12.36 3.07
CA ILE A 224 -24.22 11.39 3.94
C ILE A 224 -23.65 11.46 5.37
N TRP A 225 -22.33 11.59 5.50
CA TRP A 225 -21.67 11.73 6.79
C TRP A 225 -22.09 13.03 7.50
N GLN A 226 -22.21 14.15 6.77
CA GLN A 226 -22.69 15.42 7.33
C GLN A 226 -24.11 15.33 7.89
N ILE A 227 -24.98 14.51 7.27
CA ILE A 227 -26.38 14.32 7.69
C ILE A 227 -26.49 13.30 8.83
N SER A 228 -25.78 12.18 8.72
CA SER A 228 -25.92 11.04 9.65
C SER A 228 -25.02 11.13 10.89
N GLY A 229 -23.90 11.84 10.81
CA GLY A 229 -22.84 11.81 11.83
C GLY A 229 -22.00 10.53 11.85
N ASP A 230 -22.35 9.49 11.06
CA ASP A 230 -21.66 8.20 11.03
C ASP A 230 -20.88 8.02 9.71
N VAL A 231 -19.56 8.19 9.80
CA VAL A 231 -18.63 7.99 8.67
C VAL A 231 -18.63 6.55 8.16
N ARG A 232 -18.80 5.55 9.02
CA ARG A 232 -18.77 4.13 8.63
C ARG A 232 -20.00 3.78 7.82
N TRP A 233 -21.17 4.27 8.25
CA TRP A 233 -22.39 4.11 7.49
C TRP A 233 -22.30 4.83 6.13
N ALA A 234 -21.80 6.07 6.11
CA ALA A 234 -21.58 6.80 4.87
C ALA A 234 -20.65 6.07 3.89
N THR A 235 -19.53 5.49 4.39
CA THR A 235 -18.62 4.66 3.59
C THR A 235 -19.34 3.43 3.01
N LYS A 236 -20.18 2.75 3.81
CA LYS A 236 -20.95 1.60 3.34
C LYS A 236 -21.88 1.98 2.21
N VAL A 237 -22.66 3.06 2.36
CA VAL A 237 -23.58 3.52 1.32
C VAL A 237 -22.83 3.87 0.04
N ALA A 238 -21.75 4.66 0.13
CA ALA A 238 -20.94 5.03 -1.04
C ALA A 238 -20.33 3.81 -1.75
N ALA A 239 -19.88 2.79 -1.01
CA ALA A 239 -19.36 1.55 -1.58
C ALA A 239 -20.46 0.69 -2.22
N THR A 240 -21.65 0.62 -1.63
CA THR A 240 -22.80 -0.09 -2.21
C THR A 240 -23.26 0.57 -3.50
N VAL A 241 -23.39 1.89 -3.53
CA VAL A 241 -23.73 2.63 -4.75
C VAL A 241 -22.66 2.41 -5.82
N GLY A 242 -21.37 2.47 -5.45
CA GLY A 242 -20.26 2.18 -6.38
C GLY A 242 -20.31 0.76 -6.95
N THR A 243 -20.67 -0.23 -6.13
CA THR A 243 -20.83 -1.62 -6.57
C THR A 243 -22.02 -1.79 -7.51
N LEU A 244 -23.14 -1.08 -7.27
CA LEU A 244 -24.28 -1.06 -8.18
C LEU A 244 -23.89 -0.46 -9.53
N VAL A 245 -23.23 0.70 -9.53
CA VAL A 245 -22.72 1.34 -10.76
C VAL A 245 -21.78 0.38 -11.51
N ALA A 246 -20.87 -0.27 -10.80
CA ALA A 246 -19.97 -1.25 -11.39
C ALA A 246 -20.71 -2.41 -12.09
N TYR A 247 -21.77 -2.95 -11.48
CA TYR A 247 -22.61 -3.97 -12.11
C TYR A 247 -23.40 -3.46 -13.32
N LEU A 248 -23.82 -2.19 -13.32
CA LEU A 248 -24.42 -1.58 -14.51
C LEU A 248 -23.42 -1.51 -15.67
N PHE A 249 -22.15 -1.17 -15.41
CA PHE A 249 -21.09 -1.20 -16.43
C PHE A 249 -20.84 -2.61 -16.97
N VAL A 250 -20.84 -3.63 -16.10
CA VAL A 250 -20.71 -5.03 -16.53
C VAL A 250 -21.91 -5.46 -17.38
N ALA A 251 -23.13 -5.14 -16.97
CA ALA A 251 -24.33 -5.47 -17.72
C ALA A 251 -24.35 -4.78 -19.09
N TYR A 252 -23.98 -3.50 -19.15
CA TYR A 252 -23.81 -2.76 -20.40
C TYR A 252 -22.72 -3.38 -21.29
N GLY A 253 -21.58 -3.77 -20.71
CA GLY A 253 -20.52 -4.44 -21.43
C GLY A 253 -20.95 -5.78 -22.04
N ILE A 254 -21.71 -6.60 -21.30
CA ILE A 254 -22.28 -7.85 -21.81
C ILE A 254 -23.28 -7.57 -22.95
N TRP A 255 -24.13 -6.55 -22.80
CA TRP A 255 -25.05 -6.12 -23.84
C TRP A 255 -24.32 -5.73 -25.14
N GLU A 256 -23.25 -4.93 -25.04
CA GLU A 256 -22.41 -4.55 -26.20
C GLU A 256 -21.78 -5.77 -26.89
N ILE A 257 -21.33 -6.78 -26.13
CA ILE A 257 -20.80 -8.03 -26.69
C ILE A 257 -21.90 -8.76 -27.49
N VAL A 258 -23.11 -8.87 -26.94
CA VAL A 258 -24.25 -9.52 -27.61
C VAL A 258 -24.70 -8.72 -28.84
N ALA A 259 -24.57 -7.39 -28.81
CA ALA A 259 -24.86 -6.50 -29.93
C ALA A 259 -23.78 -6.52 -31.04
N GLY A 260 -22.69 -7.28 -30.86
CA GLY A 260 -21.61 -7.44 -31.85
C GLY A 260 -20.39 -6.54 -31.63
N ASN A 261 -20.42 -5.65 -30.62
CA ASN A 261 -19.32 -4.74 -30.29
C ASN A 261 -18.38 -5.35 -29.25
N LEU A 262 -17.71 -6.45 -29.62
CA LEU A 262 -16.87 -7.24 -28.71
C LEU A 262 -15.83 -6.39 -27.94
N LEU A 263 -15.10 -5.51 -28.64
CA LEU A 263 -14.02 -4.74 -28.02
C LEU A 263 -14.54 -3.75 -26.96
N ASN A 264 -15.58 -2.98 -27.30
CA ASN A 264 -16.19 -2.01 -26.38
C ASN A 264 -16.83 -2.72 -25.18
N GLY A 265 -17.50 -3.84 -25.43
CA GLY A 265 -18.13 -4.62 -24.38
C GLY A 265 -17.12 -5.26 -23.42
N LEU A 266 -15.99 -5.77 -23.93
CA LEU A 266 -14.89 -6.25 -23.09
C LEU A 266 -14.29 -5.13 -22.23
N TRP A 267 -14.08 -3.94 -22.81
CA TRP A 267 -13.58 -2.77 -22.06
C TRP A 267 -14.54 -2.30 -20.98
N ALA A 268 -15.83 -2.14 -21.29
CA ALA A 268 -16.84 -1.75 -20.31
C ALA A 268 -16.96 -2.77 -19.18
N THR A 269 -16.89 -4.07 -19.50
CA THR A 269 -16.90 -5.15 -18.51
C THR A 269 -15.65 -5.10 -17.62
N ALA A 270 -14.47 -4.85 -18.20
CA ALA A 270 -13.22 -4.73 -17.45
C ALA A 270 -13.24 -3.51 -16.50
N ILE A 271 -13.75 -2.36 -16.95
CA ILE A 271 -13.96 -1.16 -16.11
C ILE A 271 -14.93 -1.48 -14.98
N GLY A 272 -16.08 -2.08 -15.27
CA GLY A 272 -17.06 -2.47 -14.25
C GLY A 272 -16.48 -3.43 -13.22
N TRP A 273 -15.76 -4.46 -13.65
CA TRP A 273 -15.07 -5.37 -12.76
C TRP A 273 -14.04 -4.66 -11.86
N PHE A 274 -13.21 -3.78 -12.43
CA PHE A 274 -12.25 -2.99 -11.67
C PHE A 274 -12.92 -2.07 -10.64
N LEU A 275 -13.96 -1.33 -11.04
CA LEU A 275 -14.75 -0.48 -10.14
C LEU A 275 -15.35 -1.29 -8.99
N SER A 276 -15.85 -2.50 -9.27
CA SER A 276 -16.42 -3.37 -8.23
C SER A 276 -15.38 -3.81 -7.19
N ASN A 277 -14.16 -4.13 -7.62
CA ASN A 277 -13.07 -4.52 -6.73
C ASN A 277 -12.59 -3.33 -5.87
N ALA A 278 -12.48 -2.15 -6.48
CA ALA A 278 -12.04 -0.94 -5.81
C ALA A 278 -13.10 -0.39 -4.82
N ALA A 279 -14.39 -0.50 -5.16
CA ALA A 279 -15.49 -0.18 -4.24
C ALA A 279 -15.45 -1.09 -3.01
N GLN A 280 -15.25 -2.40 -3.21
CA GLN A 280 -15.15 -3.37 -2.12
C GLN A 280 -13.89 -3.17 -1.26
N SER A 281 -12.76 -2.74 -1.84
CA SER A 281 -11.56 -2.42 -1.05
C SER A 281 -11.73 -1.18 -0.17
N SER A 282 -12.72 -0.33 -0.47
CA SER A 282 -13.04 0.88 0.30
C SER A 282 -13.91 0.59 1.51
N LEU A 283 -14.58 -0.56 1.56
CA LEU A 283 -15.26 -1.01 2.76
C LEU A 283 -14.20 -1.32 3.82
N PRO A 284 -14.43 -0.93 5.09
CA PRO A 284 -13.65 -1.50 6.18
C PRO A 284 -13.78 -3.01 6.03
N ARG A 285 -12.66 -3.68 5.73
CA ARG A 285 -12.61 -5.13 5.92
C ARG A 285 -13.01 -5.29 7.37
N ALA A 286 -14.19 -5.86 7.62
CA ALA A 286 -14.50 -6.37 8.93
C ALA A 286 -13.26 -7.16 9.30
N VAL A 287 -12.48 -6.67 10.27
CA VAL A 287 -11.22 -7.28 10.66
C VAL A 287 -11.58 -8.74 10.79
N GLY A 288 -11.05 -9.52 9.84
CA GLY A 288 -11.49 -10.87 9.58
C GLY A 288 -11.05 -11.65 10.78
N ARG A 289 -11.99 -11.78 11.71
CA ARG A 289 -11.84 -12.08 13.15
C ARG A 289 -11.54 -10.85 13.99
N PRO A 290 -12.36 -10.50 14.99
CA PRO A 290 -11.78 -9.91 16.19
C PRO A 290 -10.49 -10.69 16.51
N GLY A 291 -9.34 -10.00 16.62
CA GLY A 291 -8.25 -10.57 17.41
C GLY A 291 -8.89 -11.09 18.68
N PRO A 292 -8.59 -12.34 19.09
CA PRO A 292 -9.49 -13.12 19.95
C PRO A 292 -9.94 -12.25 21.13
N THR A 293 -11.20 -11.79 21.07
CA THR A 293 -11.72 -10.80 22.00
C THR A 293 -11.66 -11.42 23.39
N GLY A 294 -10.93 -10.78 24.30
CA GLY A 294 -10.63 -11.32 25.63
C GLY A 294 -9.28 -12.01 25.78
N VAL A 295 -8.44 -12.07 24.75
CA VAL A 295 -7.05 -12.52 24.87
C VAL A 295 -6.18 -11.35 25.31
N ARG A 296 -5.46 -11.59 26.40
CA ARG A 296 -4.59 -10.59 27.02
C ARG A 296 -3.18 -10.66 26.47
N VAL A 297 -2.43 -9.57 26.57
CA VAL A 297 -0.99 -9.53 26.23
C VAL A 297 -0.23 -10.67 26.93
N ALA A 298 -0.59 -11.01 28.17
CA ALA A 298 0.00 -12.12 28.92
C ALA A 298 -0.04 -13.48 28.20
N GLU A 299 -1.00 -13.71 27.31
CA GLU A 299 -1.19 -14.98 26.59
C GLU A 299 -0.34 -15.06 25.30
N ALA A 300 0.12 -13.93 24.79
CA ALA A 300 0.91 -13.84 23.57
C ALA A 300 2.38 -13.44 23.82
N MET A 301 2.69 -12.86 24.97
CA MET A 301 4.03 -12.38 25.29
C MET A 301 5.03 -13.52 25.52
N GLN A 302 6.28 -13.26 25.16
CA GLN A 302 7.41 -14.06 25.63
C GLN A 302 7.71 -13.69 27.08
N VAL A 303 7.50 -14.65 27.98
CA VAL A 303 7.76 -14.52 29.42
C VAL A 303 9.26 -14.64 29.69
N GLN A 304 9.78 -13.85 30.64
CA GLN A 304 11.21 -13.81 30.99
C GLN A 304 12.11 -13.54 29.78
N PRO A 305 11.99 -12.36 29.16
CA PRO A 305 12.85 -11.98 28.04
C PRO A 305 14.30 -11.92 28.50
N ILE A 306 15.21 -12.26 27.59
CA ILE A 306 16.64 -12.04 27.83
C ILE A 306 16.85 -10.52 27.88
N ALA A 307 17.32 -10.03 29.02
CA ALA A 307 17.59 -8.63 29.27
C ALA A 307 19.07 -8.47 29.66
N ALA A 308 19.66 -7.34 29.30
CA ALA A 308 21.03 -7.00 29.68
C ALA A 308 21.04 -5.92 30.77
N SER A 309 22.16 -5.82 31.49
CA SER A 309 22.39 -4.72 32.42
C SER A 309 22.78 -3.47 31.65
N GLU A 310 22.46 -2.30 32.20
CA GLU A 310 22.87 -1.02 31.64
C GLU A 310 24.39 -0.77 31.72
N ASP A 311 25.07 -1.50 32.62
CA ASP A 311 26.53 -1.43 32.80
C ASP A 311 27.28 -2.40 31.89
N THR A 312 26.56 -3.26 31.16
CA THR A 312 27.14 -4.16 30.15
C THR A 312 27.87 -3.34 29.08
N LEU A 313 29.00 -3.83 28.60
CA LEU A 313 29.76 -3.20 27.52
C LEU A 313 29.20 -3.58 26.15
N LEU A 314 29.42 -2.74 25.13
CA LEU A 314 28.85 -2.99 23.80
C LEU A 314 29.44 -4.22 23.11
N ASP A 315 30.69 -4.58 23.38
CA ASP A 315 31.32 -5.79 22.85
C ASP A 315 30.68 -7.06 23.44
N GLU A 316 30.54 -7.12 24.75
CA GLU A 316 29.85 -8.18 25.49
C GLU A 316 28.40 -8.31 25.03
N LEU A 317 27.69 -7.18 24.87
CA LEU A 317 26.30 -7.16 24.40
C LEU A 317 26.15 -7.82 23.02
N ILE A 318 27.06 -7.53 22.09
CA ILE A 318 27.00 -8.07 20.73
C ILE A 318 27.30 -9.58 20.71
N GLU A 319 28.36 -9.99 21.40
CA GLU A 319 28.79 -11.39 21.41
C GLU A 319 27.85 -12.29 22.20
N GLU A 320 27.50 -11.90 23.42
CA GLU A 320 26.73 -12.75 24.33
C GLU A 320 25.23 -12.72 24.05
N TYR A 321 24.70 -11.60 23.53
CA TYR A 321 23.26 -11.44 23.38
C TYR A 321 22.81 -11.43 21.92
N PHE A 322 23.30 -10.49 21.09
CA PHE A 322 22.83 -10.35 19.71
C PHE A 322 23.20 -11.55 18.84
N LEU A 323 24.48 -11.96 18.84
CA LEU A 323 24.96 -13.07 18.01
C LEU A 323 24.51 -14.43 18.54
N ARG A 324 24.52 -14.61 19.87
CA ARG A 324 24.19 -15.89 20.50
C ARG A 324 22.68 -16.20 20.49
N HIS A 325 21.85 -15.19 20.76
CA HIS A 325 20.40 -15.37 20.91
C HIS A 325 19.59 -14.87 19.71
N ASN A 326 20.26 -14.37 18.67
CA ASN A 326 19.67 -13.89 17.42
C ASN A 326 18.49 -12.94 17.65
N GLN A 327 18.64 -12.02 18.61
CA GLN A 327 17.62 -11.03 18.96
C GLN A 327 17.84 -9.76 18.14
N ALA A 328 16.77 -9.12 17.67
CA ALA A 328 16.87 -7.83 16.96
C ALA A 328 16.94 -6.63 17.91
N SER A 329 16.41 -6.78 19.12
CA SER A 329 16.43 -5.78 20.19
C SER A 329 16.41 -6.45 21.56
N LEU A 330 16.96 -5.77 22.57
CA LEU A 330 17.08 -6.23 23.94
C LEU A 330 16.58 -5.16 24.91
N PRO A 331 15.73 -5.53 25.88
CA PRO A 331 15.41 -4.65 26.99
C PRO A 331 16.59 -4.57 27.97
N ILE A 332 16.79 -3.38 28.54
CA ILE A 332 17.83 -3.08 29.52
C ILE A 332 17.19 -2.86 30.88
N VAL A 333 17.72 -3.56 31.88
CA VAL A 333 17.14 -3.58 33.22
C VAL A 333 18.18 -3.29 34.30
N ARG A 334 17.73 -2.64 35.39
CA ARG A 334 18.45 -2.56 36.67
C ARG A 334 17.54 -3.15 37.74
N ASP A 335 18.00 -4.18 38.44
CA ASP A 335 17.21 -4.86 39.50
C ASP A 335 15.80 -5.30 39.04
N GLY A 336 15.67 -5.69 37.77
CA GLY A 336 14.40 -6.10 37.14
C GLY A 336 13.50 -4.95 36.67
N VAL A 337 13.86 -3.70 36.96
CA VAL A 337 13.16 -2.50 36.47
C VAL A 337 13.67 -2.14 35.08
N LEU A 338 12.76 -1.89 34.14
CA LEU A 338 13.12 -1.46 32.78
C LEU A 338 13.71 -0.04 32.80
N THR A 339 14.95 0.11 32.33
CA THR A 339 15.64 1.39 32.19
C THR A 339 15.74 1.85 30.74
N GLY A 340 15.70 0.93 29.77
CA GLY A 340 15.70 1.27 28.35
C GLY A 340 15.62 0.06 27.43
N MET A 341 15.84 0.29 26.14
CA MET A 341 15.93 -0.77 25.12
C MET A 341 17.06 -0.44 24.16
N VAL A 342 17.75 -1.46 23.66
CA VAL A 342 18.82 -1.30 22.68
C VAL A 342 18.56 -2.19 21.46
N THR A 343 18.75 -1.64 20.28
CA THR A 343 18.70 -2.38 19.01
C THR A 343 20.09 -2.49 18.40
N LEU A 344 20.25 -3.41 17.44
CA LEU A 344 21.49 -3.50 16.68
C LEU A 344 21.80 -2.20 15.91
N ARG A 345 20.76 -1.41 15.57
CA ARG A 345 20.93 -0.11 14.91
C ARG A 345 21.61 0.90 15.84
N ASP A 346 21.24 0.90 17.11
CA ASP A 346 21.76 1.84 18.12
C ASP A 346 23.24 1.57 18.40
N VAL A 347 23.61 0.29 18.54
CA VAL A 347 25.01 -0.12 18.71
C VAL A 347 25.87 0.29 17.51
N ARG A 348 25.33 0.22 16.29
CA ARG A 348 26.05 0.63 15.06
C ARG A 348 26.32 2.14 14.96
N GLN A 349 25.71 2.96 15.81
CA GLN A 349 26.00 4.40 15.87
C GLN A 349 27.31 4.68 16.60
N ALA A 350 27.70 3.81 17.55
CA ALA A 350 28.98 3.89 18.24
C ALA A 350 30.11 3.34 17.34
N ARG A 351 31.28 4.01 17.35
CA ARG A 351 32.44 3.53 16.59
C ARG A 351 32.96 2.23 17.21
N ARG A 352 33.29 1.26 16.37
CA ARG A 352 33.73 -0.08 16.80
C ARG A 352 34.95 -0.09 17.72
N ALA A 353 35.82 0.92 17.62
CA ALA A 353 36.98 1.07 18.50
C ALA A 353 36.61 1.40 19.97
N ASP A 354 35.44 2.00 20.18
CA ASP A 354 34.98 2.48 21.49
C ASP A 354 34.11 1.41 22.20
N TRP A 355 33.78 0.29 21.54
CA TRP A 355 32.89 -0.74 22.08
C TRP A 355 33.35 -1.38 23.39
N PRO A 356 34.65 -1.68 23.61
CA PRO A 356 35.12 -2.30 24.86
C PRO A 356 35.08 -1.38 26.09
N THR A 357 34.80 -0.08 25.91
CA THR A 357 34.77 0.91 27.01
C THR A 357 33.43 1.64 27.11
N THR A 358 32.56 1.50 26.11
CA THR A 358 31.25 2.14 26.06
C THR A 358 30.21 1.19 26.65
N THR A 359 29.40 1.71 27.59
CA THR A 359 28.32 0.94 28.21
C THR A 359 27.01 1.08 27.45
N VAL A 360 26.13 0.08 27.55
CA VAL A 360 24.82 0.10 26.90
C VAL A 360 23.99 1.33 27.29
N ARG A 361 24.10 1.80 28.53
CA ARG A 361 23.40 3.01 29.01
C ARG A 361 23.58 4.22 28.10
N THR A 362 24.73 4.35 27.45
CA THR A 362 25.04 5.52 26.61
C THR A 362 24.39 5.50 25.23
N VAL A 363 23.96 4.33 24.75
CA VAL A 363 23.39 4.15 23.40
C VAL A 363 21.94 3.67 23.41
N MET A 364 21.43 3.21 24.55
CA MET A 364 20.05 2.72 24.65
C MET A 364 19.03 3.84 24.46
N THR A 365 17.85 3.48 23.95
CA THR A 365 16.66 4.33 24.04
C THR A 365 16.15 4.32 25.49
N PRO A 366 16.07 5.48 26.17
CA PRO A 366 15.60 5.57 27.55
C PRO A 366 14.14 5.14 27.69
N ARG A 367 13.76 4.61 28.85
CA ARG A 367 12.39 4.15 29.11
C ARG A 367 11.31 5.21 28.87
N GLU A 368 11.64 6.49 29.06
CA GLU A 368 10.70 7.61 28.88
C GLU A 368 10.26 7.79 27.42
N GLU A 369 11.06 7.30 26.49
CA GLU A 369 10.81 7.35 25.05
C GLU A 369 10.22 6.04 24.51
N LEU A 370 10.05 5.02 25.37
CA LEU A 370 9.54 3.71 24.98
C LEU A 370 8.03 3.62 25.17
N HIS A 371 7.36 3.09 24.14
CA HIS A 371 6.02 2.56 24.30
C HIS A 371 6.08 1.23 25.05
N THR A 372 5.24 1.09 26.07
CA THR A 372 5.14 -0.11 26.91
C THR A 372 3.68 -0.55 26.98
N VAL A 373 3.45 -1.82 27.30
CA VAL A 373 2.10 -2.38 27.49
C VAL A 373 2.04 -3.17 28.79
N ASN A 374 0.85 -3.33 29.33
CA ASN A 374 0.60 -4.13 30.53
C ASN A 374 0.18 -5.57 30.15
N PRO A 375 0.53 -6.61 30.93
CA PRO A 375 0.08 -7.99 30.69
C PRO A 375 -1.44 -8.14 30.59
N TRP A 376 -2.18 -7.26 31.24
CA TRP A 376 -3.64 -7.27 31.31
C TRP A 376 -4.31 -6.47 30.19
N ASP A 377 -3.53 -5.79 29.35
CA ASP A 377 -4.05 -5.06 28.20
C ASP A 377 -4.65 -6.03 27.17
N ASP A 378 -5.66 -5.54 26.45
CA ASP A 378 -6.28 -6.29 25.37
C ASP A 378 -5.33 -6.32 24.15
N LEU A 379 -5.12 -7.52 23.61
CA LEU A 379 -4.20 -7.73 22.49
C LEU A 379 -4.60 -6.95 21.22
N SER A 380 -5.89 -6.66 21.03
CA SER A 380 -6.36 -5.87 19.88
C SER A 380 -5.90 -4.42 19.96
N THR A 381 -5.94 -3.81 21.15
CA THR A 381 -5.41 -2.45 21.38
C THR A 381 -3.90 -2.41 21.14
N THR A 382 -3.18 -3.44 21.55
CA THR A 382 -1.73 -3.55 21.29
C THR A 382 -1.41 -3.73 19.81
N LEU A 383 -2.25 -4.46 19.06
CA LEU A 383 -2.11 -4.58 17.60
C LEU A 383 -2.30 -3.25 16.88
N GLU A 384 -3.24 -2.42 17.33
CA GLU A 384 -3.42 -1.06 16.82
C GLU A 384 -2.19 -0.18 17.09
N LEU A 385 -1.59 -0.32 18.29
CA LEU A 385 -0.35 0.38 18.65
C LEU A 385 0.82 0.00 17.73
N PHE A 386 1.01 -1.29 17.43
CA PHE A 386 2.00 -1.77 16.48
C PHE A 386 1.81 -1.14 15.08
N ALA A 387 0.57 -1.07 14.60
CA ALA A 387 0.26 -0.55 13.27
C ALA A 387 0.40 0.97 13.17
N ARG A 388 0.05 1.69 14.25
CA ARG A 388 0.06 3.15 14.29
C ARG A 388 1.46 3.74 14.41
N GLU A 389 2.30 3.14 15.25
CA GLU A 389 3.62 3.66 15.61
C GLU A 389 4.78 2.93 14.89
N ASP A 390 4.47 1.98 13.98
CA ASP A 390 5.43 1.20 13.18
C ASP A 390 6.51 0.50 14.04
N LEU A 391 6.06 -0.14 15.12
CA LEU A 391 6.93 -0.84 16.07
C LEU A 391 7.04 -2.34 15.73
N ASP A 392 8.20 -2.93 16.01
CA ASP A 392 8.42 -4.38 15.84
C ASP A 392 8.24 -5.17 17.14
N ARG A 393 8.55 -4.53 18.27
CA ARG A 393 8.57 -5.12 19.61
C ARG A 393 8.13 -4.14 20.67
N LEU A 394 7.48 -4.66 21.71
CA LEU A 394 7.02 -3.90 22.87
C LEU A 394 7.45 -4.61 24.16
N PRO A 395 8.06 -3.89 25.12
CA PRO A 395 8.27 -4.39 26.47
C PRO A 395 6.94 -4.43 27.23
N VAL A 396 6.72 -5.54 27.92
CA VAL A 396 5.53 -5.76 28.75
C VAL A 396 5.90 -5.54 30.21
N LEU A 397 5.23 -4.58 30.86
CA LEU A 397 5.54 -4.12 32.21
C LEU A 397 4.38 -4.38 33.17
N GLU A 398 4.71 -4.88 34.37
CA GLU A 398 3.80 -4.84 35.51
C GLU A 398 4.33 -3.83 36.53
N GLY A 399 3.73 -2.64 36.54
CA GLY A 399 4.29 -1.48 37.22
C GLY A 399 5.59 -1.03 36.53
N ALA A 400 6.72 -1.10 37.24
CA ALA A 400 8.04 -0.74 36.72
C ALA A 400 8.87 -1.96 36.27
N PHE A 401 8.42 -3.18 36.57
CA PHE A 401 9.17 -4.40 36.34
C PHE A 401 8.90 -4.98 34.95
N LEU A 402 9.97 -5.42 34.30
CA LEU A 402 9.87 -6.11 33.01
C LEU A 402 9.42 -7.57 33.22
N VAL A 403 8.23 -7.89 32.74
CA VAL A 403 7.65 -9.24 32.89
C VAL A 403 7.60 -10.01 31.57
N GLY A 404 7.66 -9.32 30.43
CA GLY A 404 7.60 -9.94 29.13
C GLY A 404 8.11 -9.06 27.98
N MET A 405 8.22 -9.66 26.81
CA MET A 405 8.38 -8.97 25.53
C MET A 405 7.32 -9.48 24.57
N LEU A 406 6.70 -8.58 23.79
CA LEU A 406 5.76 -8.94 22.75
C LEU A 406 6.34 -8.50 21.40
N SER A 407 6.46 -9.41 20.44
CA SER A 407 6.81 -9.06 19.06
C SER A 407 5.63 -9.20 18.11
N ARG A 408 5.66 -8.46 17.00
CA ARG A 408 4.66 -8.60 15.92
C ARG A 408 4.57 -10.04 15.42
N SER A 409 5.70 -10.75 15.37
CA SER A 409 5.80 -12.17 14.99
C SER A 409 5.07 -13.11 15.95
N ASP A 410 5.10 -12.82 17.26
CA ASP A 410 4.43 -13.62 18.28
C ASP A 410 2.90 -13.52 18.13
N VAL A 411 2.41 -12.32 17.80
CA VAL A 411 0.99 -12.09 17.55
C VAL A 411 0.52 -12.80 16.28
N VAL A 412 1.29 -12.72 15.19
CA VAL A 412 0.99 -13.43 13.94
C VAL A 412 0.96 -14.94 14.17
N ARG A 413 1.87 -15.47 15.00
CA ARG A 413 1.91 -16.89 15.34
C ARG A 413 0.67 -17.32 16.15
N LEU A 414 0.19 -16.49 17.07
CA LEU A 414 -1.04 -16.77 17.82
C LEU A 414 -2.29 -16.84 16.92
N LEU A 415 -2.32 -16.02 15.86
CA LEU A 415 -3.42 -16.00 14.89
C LEU A 415 -3.38 -17.16 13.89
N HIS A 416 -2.24 -17.84 13.74
CA HIS A 416 -2.03 -18.96 12.82
C HIS A 416 -1.47 -20.21 13.56
N PRO A 417 -2.33 -21.04 14.18
CA PRO A 417 -1.92 -22.15 15.05
C PRO A 417 -1.23 -23.34 14.35
N HIS A 418 -0.86 -23.26 13.07
CA HIS A 418 -0.20 -24.34 12.34
C HIS A 418 1.34 -24.28 12.35
N GLY A 419 1.95 -23.32 13.07
CA GLY A 419 3.40 -23.30 13.33
C GLY A 419 3.76 -24.12 14.57
N LYS A 420 4.77 -25.00 14.47
CA LYS A 420 5.26 -25.82 15.59
C LYS A 420 5.42 -24.98 16.87
N PRO A 421 4.91 -25.43 18.02
CA PRO A 421 5.07 -24.69 19.27
C PRO A 421 6.57 -24.56 19.59
N VAL A 422 7.03 -23.33 19.81
CA VAL A 422 8.19 -23.14 20.68
C VAL A 422 7.71 -23.56 22.05
N VAL A 423 8.39 -24.55 22.63
CA VAL A 423 8.11 -25.13 23.92
C VAL A 423 7.88 -24.00 24.93
N ALA A 424 6.62 -23.75 25.27
CA ALA A 424 6.33 -23.12 26.54
C ALA A 424 6.90 -24.07 27.59
N GLY A 425 7.91 -23.60 28.32
CA GLY A 425 8.43 -24.33 29.47
C GLY A 425 7.26 -24.77 30.38
N PRO A 426 7.43 -25.85 31.14
CA PRO A 426 6.34 -26.47 31.89
C PRO A 426 5.58 -25.41 32.69
N ARG A 427 4.24 -25.47 32.67
CA ARG A 427 3.35 -24.66 33.51
C ARG A 427 3.77 -24.81 34.97
N ARG A 428 4.72 -24.01 35.43
CA ARG A 428 5.06 -23.91 36.84
C ARG A 428 4.03 -22.98 37.46
N SER A 429 3.27 -23.53 38.39
CA SER A 429 2.45 -22.76 39.31
C SER A 429 3.29 -21.61 39.87
N TRP A 430 2.84 -20.39 39.62
CA TRP A 430 3.34 -19.18 40.26
C TRP A 430 3.45 -19.40 41.78
N ARG A 431 4.63 -19.23 42.35
CA ARG A 431 4.81 -19.03 43.79
C ARG A 431 5.50 -17.68 43.98
N TRP A 432 4.81 -16.78 44.68
CA TRP A 432 5.31 -15.48 45.10
C TRP A 432 6.56 -15.65 45.97
N PRO A 433 7.57 -14.76 45.84
CA PRO A 433 8.50 -14.54 46.92
C PRO A 433 7.70 -13.93 48.07
N SER A 434 7.48 -14.68 49.13
CA SER A 434 6.99 -14.13 50.39
C SER A 434 8.01 -13.11 50.87
N GLY A 435 7.57 -11.87 51.05
CA GLY A 435 8.38 -10.79 51.61
C GLY A 435 8.97 -11.19 52.96
N GLY A 436 10.27 -10.95 53.10
CA GLY A 436 11.04 -10.97 54.33
C GLY A 436 12.01 -9.80 54.29
#